data_AF-A0A554IRW6-F1
#
_entry.id   AF-A0A554IRW6-F1
#
_cell.length_a   1.000
_cell.length_b   1.000
_cell.length_c   1.000
_cell.angle_alpha   90.00
_cell.angle_beta   90.00
_cell.angle_gamma   90.00
#
_symmetry.space_group_name_H-M   'P 1'
#
loop_
_entity.id
_entity.type
_entity.pdbx_description
1 polymer ?
#
loop_
_entity_poly.entity_id
_entity_poly.type
_entity_poly.pdbx_seq_one_letter_code
_entity_poly.pdbx_strand_id
1 'polypeptide(L)'
;MKVYHLPTDLAEAMICQPREIPLHFHYLMPNTIGRVEQEEAAARILSFSRDIGEWTGVSWNQLVDQMRGEYEEQRKLDEWNRAFHEMMDNYGRKVQVHFRLSVLTLGVYALLVQKPQRPGAERPQVHLPFSGIFAFGPGHVVTGIHELLQKEFLQMQTDEVEGTDIFYPTPKLVHHLLHCQG
;
A
#
# COMPACT_ATOMS: atom_id res chain seq x y z
N MET A 1 -5.64 -17.70 0.97
CA MET A 1 -5.47 -17.02 2.26
C MET A 1 -6.18 -17.85 3.33
N LYS A 2 -5.47 -18.27 4.38
CA LYS A 2 -6.08 -18.97 5.53
C LYS A 2 -6.92 -17.97 6.34
N VAL A 3 -8.10 -18.34 6.77
CA VAL A 3 -8.97 -17.43 7.55
C VAL A 3 -8.90 -17.85 9.02
N TYR A 4 -8.53 -16.90 9.88
CA TYR A 4 -8.54 -17.10 11.32
C TYR A 4 -9.81 -16.45 11.88
N HIS A 5 -10.79 -17.26 12.26
CA HIS A 5 -12.00 -16.75 12.89
C HIS A 5 -11.67 -16.16 14.26
N LEU A 6 -12.40 -15.11 14.65
CA LEU A 6 -12.28 -14.58 16.00
C LEU A 6 -12.68 -15.65 17.03
N PRO A 7 -12.01 -15.68 18.19
CA PRO A 7 -12.52 -16.34 19.38
C PRO A 7 -13.96 -15.87 19.69
N THR A 8 -14.81 -16.81 20.13
CA THR A 8 -16.26 -16.58 20.27
C THR A 8 -16.62 -15.39 21.16
N ASP A 9 -15.87 -15.22 22.25
CA ASP A 9 -16.01 -14.11 23.20
C ASP A 9 -15.73 -12.74 22.58
N LEU A 10 -14.70 -12.63 21.72
CA LEU A 10 -14.41 -11.41 21.00
C LEU A 10 -15.44 -11.15 19.89
N ALA A 11 -15.88 -12.20 19.19
CA ALA A 11 -16.84 -12.09 18.10
C ALA A 11 -18.19 -11.55 18.59
N GLU A 12 -18.69 -12.04 19.73
CA GLU A 12 -19.94 -11.59 20.34
C GLU A 12 -19.87 -10.13 20.84
N ALA A 13 -18.67 -9.66 21.20
CA ALA A 13 -18.45 -8.31 21.70
C ALA A 13 -18.28 -7.26 20.59
N MET A 14 -18.21 -7.65 19.31
CA MET A 14 -18.08 -6.72 18.19
C MET A 14 -19.38 -5.93 17.98
N ILE A 15 -19.27 -4.60 18.08
CA ILE A 15 -20.41 -3.68 18.05
C ILE A 15 -20.91 -3.32 16.65
N CYS A 16 -20.18 -3.70 15.60
CA CYS A 16 -20.50 -3.36 14.22
C CYS A 16 -19.96 -4.44 13.26
N GLN A 17 -20.37 -4.37 11.99
CA GLN A 17 -19.79 -5.21 10.93
C GLN A 17 -18.45 -4.62 10.46
N PRO A 18 -17.49 -5.44 9.96
CA PRO A 18 -16.19 -4.94 9.50
C PRO A 18 -16.31 -3.88 8.39
N ARG A 19 -17.32 -4.00 7.53
CA ARG A 19 -17.58 -3.07 6.42
C ARG A 19 -18.06 -1.68 6.87
N GLU A 20 -18.50 -1.57 8.12
CA GLU A 20 -18.97 -0.31 8.69
C GLU A 20 -17.81 0.54 9.22
N ILE A 21 -16.59 -0.01 9.32
CA ILE A 21 -15.40 0.78 9.65
C ILE A 21 -14.95 1.59 8.42
N PRO A 22 -14.93 2.94 8.51
CA PRO A 22 -14.49 3.77 7.42
C PRO A 22 -12.96 3.81 7.37
N LEU A 23 -12.39 2.98 6.50
CA LEU A 23 -11.01 3.11 6.03
C LEU A 23 -11.03 3.96 4.75
N HIS A 24 -10.76 5.26 4.87
CA HIS A 24 -10.94 6.25 3.80
C HIS A 24 -9.99 6.03 2.60
N PHE A 25 -8.82 5.44 2.83
CA PHE A 25 -7.93 4.92 1.79
C PHE A 25 -7.32 3.60 2.29
N HIS A 26 -6.83 2.73 1.40
CA HIS A 26 -6.13 1.51 1.82
C HIS A 26 -4.98 1.90 2.77
N TYR A 27 -5.17 1.57 4.05
CA TYR A 27 -4.32 1.85 5.21
C TYR A 27 -4.24 3.28 5.75
N LEU A 28 -5.10 4.20 5.30
CA LEU A 28 -5.20 5.53 5.92
C LEU A 28 -6.38 5.59 6.88
N MET A 29 -6.10 5.88 8.15
CA MET A 29 -7.11 6.28 9.13
C MET A 29 -6.91 7.76 9.51
N PRO A 30 -7.98 8.49 9.88
CA PRO A 30 -7.90 9.92 10.11
C PRO A 30 -7.43 10.24 11.53
N ASN A 31 -6.15 10.00 11.84
CA ASN A 31 -5.50 10.41 13.09
C ASN A 31 -6.26 9.98 14.38
N THR A 32 -6.93 8.82 14.32
CA THR A 32 -7.87 8.33 15.33
C THR A 32 -7.17 7.62 16.48
N ILE A 33 -6.04 6.95 16.24
CA ILE A 33 -5.37 6.08 17.22
C ILE A 33 -4.13 6.77 17.82
N GLY A 34 -3.59 7.74 17.07
CA GLY A 34 -2.67 8.75 17.59
C GLY A 34 -1.40 8.87 16.74
N ARG A 35 -0.68 7.77 16.52
CA ARG A 35 0.53 7.75 15.70
C ARG A 35 0.25 7.09 14.36
N VAL A 36 0.90 7.60 13.31
CA VAL A 36 0.77 7.08 11.94
C VAL A 36 1.13 5.60 11.82
N GLU A 37 2.13 5.14 12.60
CA GLU A 37 2.52 3.72 12.67
C GLU A 37 1.36 2.82 13.12
N GLN A 38 0.68 3.24 14.20
CA GLN A 38 -0.46 2.51 14.78
C GLN A 38 -1.63 2.48 13.83
N GLU A 39 -1.85 3.58 13.11
CA GLU A 39 -2.96 3.70 12.18
C GLU A 39 -2.77 2.83 10.96
N GLU A 40 -1.59 2.86 10.35
CA GLU A 40 -1.32 1.96 9.23
C GLU A 40 -1.40 0.50 9.68
N ALA A 41 -0.82 0.14 10.83
CA ALA A 41 -0.86 -1.21 11.36
C ALA A 41 -2.29 -1.71 11.61
N ALA A 42 -3.12 -0.90 12.29
CA ALA A 42 -4.51 -1.23 12.55
C ALA A 42 -5.30 -1.32 11.24
N ALA A 43 -5.12 -0.38 10.33
CA ALA A 43 -5.83 -0.38 9.06
C ALA A 43 -5.45 -1.57 8.16
N ARG A 44 -4.18 -2.02 8.19
CA ARG A 44 -3.73 -3.25 7.53
C ARG A 44 -4.39 -4.49 8.09
N ILE A 45 -4.51 -4.60 9.42
CA ILE A 45 -5.16 -5.74 10.05
C ILE A 45 -6.68 -5.72 9.76
N LEU A 46 -7.32 -4.56 9.93
CA LEU A 46 -8.74 -4.39 9.70
C LEU A 46 -9.15 -4.57 8.23
N SER A 47 -8.26 -4.31 7.27
CA SER A 47 -8.58 -4.51 5.85
C SER A 47 -8.89 -5.98 5.55
N PHE A 48 -8.24 -6.95 6.19
CA PHE A 48 -8.57 -8.37 5.99
C PHE A 48 -10.00 -8.69 6.38
N SER A 49 -10.44 -8.22 7.56
CA SER A 49 -11.81 -8.42 8.02
C SER A 49 -12.82 -7.74 7.10
N ARG A 50 -12.49 -6.55 6.60
CA ARG A 50 -13.34 -5.82 5.65
C ARG A 50 -13.46 -6.55 4.31
N ASP A 51 -12.34 -7.05 3.79
CA ASP A 51 -12.26 -7.72 2.49
C ASP A 51 -12.97 -9.08 2.51
N ILE A 52 -12.85 -9.83 3.62
CA ILE A 52 -13.60 -11.07 3.85
C ILE A 52 -15.08 -10.77 4.12
N GLY A 53 -15.37 -9.67 4.82
CA GLY A 53 -16.72 -9.32 5.28
C GLY A 53 -17.09 -9.91 6.65
N GLU A 54 -16.13 -10.51 7.36
CA GLU A 54 -16.29 -11.05 8.71
C GLU A 54 -15.12 -10.61 9.58
N TRP A 55 -15.31 -10.55 10.90
CA TRP A 55 -14.21 -10.28 11.81
C TRP A 55 -13.23 -11.45 11.80
N THR A 56 -11.95 -11.16 11.58
CA THR A 56 -10.91 -12.18 11.44
C THR A 56 -9.59 -11.75 12.06
N GLY A 57 -8.84 -12.73 12.55
CA GLY A 57 -7.42 -12.57 12.86
C GLY A 57 -6.58 -12.60 11.60
N VAL A 58 -5.40 -12.00 11.69
CA VAL A 58 -4.42 -11.94 10.60
C VAL A 58 -3.11 -12.50 11.11
N SER A 59 -2.55 -13.49 10.42
CA SER A 59 -1.24 -14.02 10.81
C SER A 59 -0.11 -13.09 10.38
N TRP A 60 1.01 -13.15 11.10
CA TRP A 60 2.22 -12.41 10.76
C TRP A 60 2.68 -12.69 9.32
N ASN A 61 2.62 -13.96 8.89
CA ASN A 61 2.98 -14.34 7.53
C ASN A 61 2.07 -13.67 6.48
N GLN A 62 0.77 -13.54 6.75
CA GLN A 62 -0.15 -12.86 5.84
C GLN A 62 0.15 -11.37 5.70
N LEU A 63 0.46 -10.70 6.82
CA LEU A 63 0.88 -9.29 6.79
C LEU A 63 2.19 -9.12 6.01
N VAL A 64 3.15 -10.02 6.20
CA VAL A 64 4.43 -10.00 5.49
C VAL A 64 4.24 -10.24 4.00
N ASP A 65 3.40 -11.20 3.61
CA ASP A 65 3.12 -11.51 2.21
C ASP A 65 2.41 -10.34 1.51
N GLN A 66 1.46 -9.70 2.19
CA GLN A 66 0.79 -8.48 1.71
C GLN A 66 1.80 -7.34 1.47
N MET A 67 2.64 -7.03 2.46
CA MET A 67 3.67 -6.00 2.31
C MET A 67 4.69 -6.35 1.21
N ARG A 68 5.05 -7.62 1.07
CA ARG A 68 5.94 -8.09 0.00
C ARG A 68 5.32 -7.87 -1.38
N GLY A 69 4.04 -8.21 -1.55
CA GLY A 69 3.31 -7.95 -2.79
C GLY A 69 3.33 -6.47 -3.17
N GLU A 70 3.10 -5.59 -2.19
CA GLU A 70 3.17 -4.12 -2.37
C GLU A 70 4.58 -3.67 -2.82
N TYR A 71 5.65 -4.22 -2.25
CA TYR A 71 7.02 -3.94 -2.70
C TYR A 71 7.30 -4.42 -4.12
N GLU A 72 6.81 -5.59 -4.51
CA GLU A 72 6.99 -6.11 -5.85
C GLU A 72 6.27 -5.26 -6.90
N GLU A 73 5.09 -4.76 -6.57
CA GLU A 73 4.33 -3.82 -7.39
C GLU A 73 5.03 -2.46 -7.51
N GLN A 74 5.53 -1.91 -6.41
CA GLN A 74 6.34 -0.68 -6.41
C GLN A 74 7.60 -0.86 -7.25
N ARG A 75 8.30 -1.99 -7.14
CA ARG A 75 9.50 -2.28 -7.93
C ARG A 75 9.19 -2.28 -9.43
N LYS A 76 8.08 -2.89 -9.87
CA LYS A 76 7.65 -2.88 -11.28
C LYS A 76 7.40 -1.46 -11.77
N LEU A 77 6.77 -0.63 -10.94
CA LEU A 77 6.52 0.78 -11.26
C LEU A 77 7.83 1.57 -11.37
N ASP A 78 8.79 1.33 -10.48
CA ASP A 78 10.11 1.98 -10.50
C ASP A 78 10.98 1.56 -11.68
N GLU A 79 10.94 0.28 -12.05
CA GLU A 79 11.57 -0.23 -13.27
C GLU A 79 10.97 0.43 -14.51
N TRP A 80 9.63 0.51 -14.60
CA TRP A 80 8.97 1.20 -15.71
C TRP A 80 9.32 2.69 -15.73
N ASN A 81 9.31 3.36 -14.57
CA ASN A 81 9.67 4.77 -14.47
C ASN A 81 11.11 5.00 -14.96
N ARG A 82 12.08 4.17 -14.54
CA ARG A 82 13.47 4.28 -15.00
C ARG A 82 13.57 4.10 -16.52
N ALA A 83 12.97 3.05 -17.06
CA ALA A 83 12.98 2.78 -18.50
C ALA A 83 12.30 3.91 -19.30
N PHE A 84 11.20 4.44 -18.77
CA PHE A 84 10.48 5.57 -19.37
C PHE A 84 11.32 6.84 -19.38
N HIS A 85 12.01 7.17 -18.28
CA HIS A 85 12.90 8.33 -18.21
C HIS A 85 14.06 8.20 -19.21
N GLU A 86 14.70 7.04 -19.29
CA GLU A 86 15.78 6.79 -20.27
C GLU A 86 15.27 6.93 -21.72
N MET A 87 14.09 6.40 -21.99
CA MET A 87 13.44 6.53 -23.29
C MET A 87 13.13 8.00 -23.63
N MET A 88 12.63 8.77 -22.67
CA MET A 88 12.32 10.19 -22.84
C MET A 88 13.57 11.05 -23.00
N ASP A 89 14.66 10.74 -22.29
CA ASP A 89 15.95 11.40 -22.45
C ASP A 89 16.53 11.18 -23.86
N ASN A 90 16.47 9.94 -24.34
CA ASN A 90 16.89 9.60 -25.71
C ASN A 90 16.03 10.31 -26.77
N TYR A 91 14.72 10.39 -26.56
CA TYR A 91 13.82 11.17 -27.40
C TYR A 91 14.20 12.66 -27.39
N GLY A 92 14.43 13.24 -26.21
CA GLY A 92 14.85 14.63 -26.04
C GLY A 92 16.14 14.95 -26.80
N ARG A 93 17.14 14.06 -26.74
CA ARG A 93 18.38 14.21 -27.54
C ARG A 93 18.09 14.22 -29.05
N LYS A 94 17.27 13.28 -29.55
CA LYS A 94 16.89 13.23 -30.98
C LYS A 94 16.17 14.50 -31.42
N VAL A 95 15.25 15.00 -30.60
CA VAL A 95 14.56 16.28 -30.83
C VAL A 95 15.56 17.44 -30.89
N GLN A 96 16.51 17.49 -29.96
CA GLN A 96 17.53 18.55 -29.92
C GLN A 96 18.42 18.51 -31.17
N VAL A 97 18.84 17.34 -31.63
CA VAL A 97 19.63 17.20 -32.88
C VAL A 97 18.80 17.67 -34.07
N HIS A 98 17.55 17.22 -34.20
CA HIS A 98 16.67 17.62 -35.29
C HIS A 98 16.45 19.14 -35.29
N PHE A 99 16.23 19.74 -34.12
CA PHE A 99 16.09 21.19 -33.97
C PHE A 99 17.36 21.93 -34.40
N ARG A 100 18.55 21.50 -33.94
CA ARG A 100 19.83 22.11 -34.34
C ARG A 100 20.05 22.04 -35.85
N LEU A 101 19.80 20.87 -36.47
CA LEU A 101 19.89 20.71 -37.92
C LEU A 101 18.91 21.64 -38.65
N SER A 102 17.68 21.75 -38.13
CA SER A 102 16.67 22.65 -38.69
C SER A 102 17.12 24.11 -38.63
N VAL A 103 17.60 24.58 -37.48
CA VAL A 103 18.03 25.97 -37.30
C VAL A 103 19.27 26.30 -38.11
N LEU A 104 20.32 25.46 -38.03
CA LEU A 104 21.61 25.71 -38.68
C LEU A 104 21.54 25.66 -40.21
N THR A 105 20.55 24.97 -40.76
CA THR A 105 20.41 24.80 -42.22
C THR A 105 19.21 25.55 -42.79
N LEU A 106 18.63 26.48 -42.02
CA LEU A 106 17.40 27.21 -42.40
C LEU A 106 16.26 26.26 -42.84
N GLY A 107 16.19 25.08 -42.22
CA GLY A 107 15.17 24.07 -42.45
C GLY A 107 15.47 23.08 -43.58
N VAL A 108 16.52 23.26 -44.38
CA VAL A 108 16.79 22.39 -45.55
C VAL A 108 17.09 20.95 -45.12
N TYR A 109 17.93 20.74 -44.10
CA TYR A 109 18.20 19.38 -43.61
C TYR A 109 17.06 18.79 -42.78
N ALA A 110 16.19 19.62 -42.22
CA ALA A 110 15.01 19.14 -41.49
C ALA A 110 14.05 18.37 -42.40
N LEU A 111 14.01 18.71 -43.69
CA LEU A 111 13.20 18.03 -44.71
C LEU A 111 13.75 16.65 -45.09
N LEU A 112 15.05 16.41 -44.87
CA LEU A 112 15.72 15.17 -45.23
C LEU A 112 15.85 14.18 -44.07
N VAL A 113 15.59 14.64 -42.84
CA VAL A 113 15.70 13.82 -41.62
C VAL A 113 14.32 13.55 -41.05
N GLN A 114 14.03 12.27 -40.80
CA GLN A 114 12.75 11.86 -40.22
C GLN A 114 12.54 12.54 -38.85
N LYS A 115 11.38 13.19 -38.68
CA LYS A 115 11.01 13.82 -37.41
C LYS A 115 10.96 12.75 -36.31
N PRO A 116 11.60 12.96 -35.15
CA PRO A 116 11.54 12.01 -34.05
C PRO A 116 10.08 11.87 -33.58
N GLN A 117 9.60 10.64 -33.57
CA GLN A 117 8.27 10.30 -33.08
C GLN A 117 8.30 10.14 -31.56
N ARG A 118 7.28 10.67 -30.89
CA ARG A 118 7.15 10.48 -29.44
C ARG A 118 6.87 9.00 -29.18
N PRO A 119 7.66 8.34 -28.32
CA PRO A 119 7.38 6.96 -27.98
C PRO A 119 6.05 6.84 -27.24
N GLY A 120 5.20 5.93 -27.69
CA GLY A 120 4.02 5.50 -26.95
C GLY A 120 4.44 4.45 -25.94
N ALA A 121 4.34 4.78 -24.64
CA ALA A 121 4.51 3.80 -23.57
C ALA A 121 3.27 3.87 -22.69
N GLU A 122 2.55 2.75 -22.60
CA GLU A 122 1.48 2.60 -21.63
C GLU A 122 2.08 2.44 -20.24
N ARG A 123 1.58 3.25 -19.30
CA ARG A 123 1.97 3.15 -17.90
C ARG A 123 1.29 1.93 -17.29
N PRO A 124 2.00 1.06 -16.56
CA PRO A 124 1.37 -0.02 -15.83
C PRO A 124 0.37 0.57 -14.84
N GLN A 125 -0.86 0.06 -14.87
CA GLN A 125 -1.90 0.42 -13.89
C GLN A 125 -1.60 -0.31 -12.60
N VAL A 126 -0.67 0.24 -11.81
CA VAL A 126 -0.33 -0.29 -10.48
C VAL A 126 -1.15 0.50 -9.45
N HIS A 127 -1.99 -0.21 -8.70
CA HIS A 127 -2.81 0.38 -7.64
C HIS A 127 -2.12 0.21 -6.29
N LEU A 128 -1.08 1.02 -6.05
CA LEU A 128 -0.38 0.99 -4.77
C LEU A 128 -1.16 1.79 -3.72
N PRO A 129 -1.37 1.22 -2.52
CA PRO A 129 -1.95 1.94 -1.41
C PRO A 129 -0.98 2.99 -0.89
N PHE A 130 -1.52 4.07 -0.31
CA PHE A 130 -0.68 5.02 0.42
C PHE A 130 -0.18 4.36 1.69
N SER A 131 1.14 4.17 1.80
CA SER A 131 1.74 3.35 2.85
C SER A 131 3.09 3.92 3.28
N GLY A 132 3.29 3.99 4.59
CA GLY A 132 4.52 4.37 5.25
C GLY A 132 5.66 3.37 5.01
N ILE A 133 5.36 2.12 4.60
CA ILE A 133 6.43 1.13 4.34
C ILE A 133 7.39 1.61 3.25
N PHE A 134 6.93 2.37 2.26
CA PHE A 134 7.79 2.86 1.18
C PHE A 134 8.75 3.96 1.62
N ALA A 135 8.41 4.71 2.67
CA ALA A 135 9.24 5.77 3.22
C ALA A 135 10.10 5.30 4.41
N PHE A 136 9.56 4.42 5.25
CA PHE A 136 10.11 4.06 6.55
C PHE A 136 10.45 2.57 6.70
N GLY A 137 10.15 1.75 5.70
CA GLY A 137 10.35 0.30 5.73
C GLY A 137 9.29 -0.45 6.54
N PRO A 138 9.33 -1.80 6.56
CA PRO A 138 8.36 -2.63 7.27
C PRO A 138 8.39 -2.45 8.80
N GLY A 139 9.49 -1.94 9.35
CA GLY A 139 9.61 -1.61 10.78
C GLY A 139 8.57 -0.59 11.26
N HIS A 140 8.04 0.23 10.34
CA HIS A 140 6.93 1.14 10.58
C HIS A 140 5.69 0.39 11.09
N VAL A 141 5.29 -0.67 10.39
CA VAL A 141 4.13 -1.50 10.73
C VAL A 141 4.41 -2.34 11.99
N VAL A 142 5.63 -2.88 12.14
CA VAL A 142 6.04 -3.64 13.33
C VAL A 142 5.88 -2.80 14.60
N THR A 143 6.35 -1.54 14.55
CA THR A 143 6.24 -0.60 15.66
C THR A 143 4.78 -0.32 15.99
N GLY A 144 3.95 -0.07 14.97
CA GLY A 144 2.51 0.12 15.13
C GLY A 144 1.82 -1.05 15.80
N ILE A 145 2.10 -2.29 15.36
CA ILE A 145 1.53 -3.50 15.96
C ILE A 145 1.93 -3.64 17.43
N HIS A 146 3.21 -3.42 17.75
CA HIS A 146 3.68 -3.51 19.14
C HIS A 146 2.98 -2.49 20.04
N GLU A 147 2.84 -1.23 19.59
CA GLU A 147 2.14 -0.18 20.32
C GLU A 147 0.64 -0.49 20.47
N LEU A 148 -0.01 -1.07 19.45
CA LEU A 148 -1.41 -1.48 19.53
C LEU A 148 -1.65 -2.64 20.51
N LEU A 149 -0.72 -3.60 20.59
CA LEU A 149 -0.76 -4.67 21.58
C LEU A 149 -0.62 -4.13 23.01
N GLN A 150 0.30 -3.18 23.24
CA GLN A 150 0.46 -2.51 24.53
C GLN A 150 -0.80 -1.76 24.97
N LYS A 151 -1.55 -1.21 24.02
CA LYS A 151 -2.83 -0.52 24.26
C LYS A 151 -4.03 -1.46 24.38
N GLU A 152 -3.84 -2.77 24.20
CA GLU A 152 -4.90 -3.78 24.13
C GLU A 152 -5.91 -3.49 23.01
N PHE A 153 -5.47 -2.81 21.94
CA PHE A 153 -6.27 -2.62 20.74
C PHE A 153 -6.19 -3.84 19.82
N LEU A 154 -5.11 -4.60 19.93
CA LEU A 154 -4.96 -5.92 19.33
C LEU A 154 -4.80 -6.98 20.43
N GLN A 155 -5.21 -8.19 20.12
CA GLN A 155 -4.87 -9.39 20.89
C GLN A 155 -4.03 -10.32 20.01
N MET A 156 -2.96 -10.87 20.58
CA MET A 156 -2.08 -11.81 19.90
C MET A 156 -2.32 -13.23 20.42
N GLN A 157 -2.42 -14.20 19.51
CA GLN A 157 -2.38 -15.63 19.83
C GLN A 157 -1.41 -16.32 18.88
N THR A 158 -0.60 -17.24 19.39
CA THR A 158 0.29 -18.03 18.53
C THR A 158 -0.43 -19.28 18.06
N ASP A 159 -0.47 -19.51 16.74
CA ASP A 159 -0.98 -20.75 16.17
C ASP A 159 -0.05 -21.90 16.60
N GLU A 160 -0.55 -22.86 17.38
CA GLU A 160 0.25 -24.00 17.83
C GLU A 160 0.70 -24.93 16.68
N VAL A 161 -0.01 -24.90 15.54
CA VAL A 161 0.29 -25.76 14.38
C VAL A 161 1.36 -25.14 13.50
N GLU A 162 1.24 -23.85 13.20
CA GLU A 162 2.15 -23.13 12.30
C GLU A 162 3.25 -22.35 13.04
N GLY A 163 3.18 -22.24 14.36
CA GLY A 163 4.10 -21.45 15.17
C GLY A 163 4.12 -19.97 14.80
N THR A 164 3.01 -19.44 14.28
CA THR A 164 2.92 -18.08 13.74
C THR A 164 1.98 -17.24 14.61
N ASP A 165 2.36 -15.99 14.88
CA ASP A 165 1.53 -15.06 15.63
C ASP A 165 0.33 -14.59 14.78
N ILE A 166 -0.86 -14.61 15.40
CA ILE A 166 -2.12 -14.15 14.83
C ILE A 166 -2.58 -12.95 15.63
N PHE A 167 -2.89 -11.86 14.94
CA PHE A 167 -3.36 -10.61 15.51
C PHE A 167 -4.86 -10.47 15.28
N TYR A 168 -5.62 -10.32 16.36
CA TYR A 168 -7.06 -10.11 16.35
C TYR A 168 -7.38 -8.66 16.72
N PRO A 169 -8.23 -7.97 15.94
CA PRO A 169 -8.77 -6.69 16.37
C PRO A 169 -9.66 -6.89 17.60
N THR A 170 -9.54 -6.01 18.59
CA THR A 170 -10.39 -6.05 19.79
C THR A 170 -11.62 -5.17 19.63
N PRO A 171 -12.72 -5.44 20.36
CA PRO A 171 -13.86 -4.52 20.44
C PRO A 171 -13.46 -3.11 20.90
N LYS A 172 -12.43 -3.01 21.75
CA LYS A 172 -11.88 -1.74 22.24
C LYS A 172 -11.35 -0.87 21.09
N LEU A 173 -10.63 -1.47 20.15
CA LEU A 173 -10.17 -0.79 18.94
C LEU A 173 -11.36 -0.30 18.09
N VAL A 174 -12.34 -1.18 17.85
CA VAL A 174 -13.52 -0.85 17.03
C VAL A 174 -14.32 0.29 17.65
N HIS A 175 -14.59 0.23 18.95
CA HIS A 175 -15.28 1.29 19.68
C HIS A 175 -14.53 2.62 19.60
N HIS A 176 -13.21 2.59 19.78
CA HIS A 176 -12.37 3.78 19.69
C HIS A 176 -12.43 4.41 18.30
N LEU A 177 -12.38 3.60 17.23
CA LEU A 177 -12.49 4.08 15.85
C LEU A 177 -13.84 4.73 15.57
N LEU A 178 -14.94 4.07 15.94
CA LEU A 178 -16.28 4.61 15.72
C LEU A 178 -16.52 5.91 16.49
N HIS A 179 -16.01 6.01 17.72
CA HIS A 179 -16.12 7.24 18.52
C HIS A 179 -15.31 8.40 17.93
N CYS A 180 -14.12 8.16 17.40
CA CYS A 180 -13.27 9.22 16.85
C CYS A 180 -13.66 9.68 15.44
N GLN A 181 -14.49 8.91 14.72
CA GLN A 181 -14.89 9.20 13.34
C GLN A 181 -16.34 9.70 13.21
N GLY A 182 -17.13 9.67 14.29
CA GLY A 182 -18.48 10.24 14.39
C GLY A 182 -18.50 11.63 15.02
#